data_AF-A0A9W9ETH9-F1
#
_entry.id   AF-A0A9W9ETH9-F1
#
_cell.length_a   1.000
_cell.length_b   1.000
_cell.length_c   1.000
_cell.angle_alpha   90.00
_cell.angle_beta   90.00
_cell.angle_gamma   90.00
#
_symmetry.space_group_name_H-M   'P 1'
#
loop_
_entity.id
_entity.type
_entity.pdbx_description
1 polymer ?
#
loop_
_entity_poly.entity_id
_entity_poly.type
_entity_poly.pdbx_seq_one_letter_code
_entity_poly.pdbx_strand_id
1 'polypeptide(L)'
;MSRSDDLSAVTNDRSFPFTFSETDLERIKLDSDGAVAGTELVAEVKEILDDLWPDKGFIANERYDDCKAALHEVKALILDQLAGTDEERAEYERYWPFE
;
A
#
# COMPACT_ATOMS: atom_id res chain seq x y z
N MET A 1 -45.60 -5.01 -24.60
CA MET A 1 -44.81 -6.18 -24.15
C MET A 1 -44.19 -5.79 -22.81
N SER A 2 -44.75 -6.33 -21.73
CA SER A 2 -44.22 -6.16 -20.38
C SER A 2 -42.97 -7.04 -20.23
N ARG A 3 -41.88 -6.51 -19.69
CA ARG A 3 -40.78 -7.33 -19.15
C ARG A 3 -40.39 -6.72 -17.82
N SER A 4 -40.72 -7.49 -16.78
CA SER A 4 -40.72 -7.12 -15.38
C SER A 4 -39.33 -6.81 -14.84
N ASP A 5 -39.22 -5.67 -14.18
CA ASP A 5 -38.28 -5.45 -13.09
C ASP A 5 -38.63 -6.39 -11.94
N ASP A 6 -37.91 -7.52 -11.81
CA ASP A 6 -37.89 -8.27 -10.56
C ASP A 6 -36.48 -8.83 -10.34
N LEU A 7 -35.59 -7.93 -9.93
CA LEU A 7 -34.57 -8.32 -8.96
C LEU A 7 -35.20 -8.02 -7.61
N SER A 8 -36.01 -8.95 -7.10
CA SER A 8 -36.30 -9.00 -5.68
C SER A 8 -34.97 -9.15 -4.94
N ALA A 9 -34.37 -8.00 -4.62
CA ALA A 9 -33.30 -7.92 -3.66
C ALA A 9 -33.84 -8.63 -2.43
N VAL A 10 -33.29 -9.82 -2.15
CA VAL A 10 -33.50 -10.51 -0.89
C VAL A 10 -32.98 -9.55 0.18
N THR A 11 -33.87 -8.70 0.68
CA THR A 11 -33.67 -7.93 1.90
C THR A 11 -33.76 -8.95 3.02
N ASN A 12 -32.69 -9.73 3.17
CA ASN A 12 -32.45 -10.43 4.41
C ASN A 12 -32.37 -9.32 5.46
N ASP A 13 -33.39 -9.23 6.31
CA ASP A 13 -33.56 -8.27 7.39
C ASP A 13 -32.54 -8.54 8.52
N ARG A 14 -31.29 -8.71 8.12
CA ARG A 14 -30.13 -8.73 8.98
C ARG A 14 -29.39 -7.46 8.61
N SER A 15 -29.61 -6.43 9.42
CA SER A 15 -28.65 -5.33 9.50
C SER A 15 -27.25 -5.93 9.59
N PHE A 16 -26.31 -5.32 8.89
CA PHE A 16 -24.92 -5.74 8.98
C PHE A 16 -24.54 -5.76 10.47
N PRO A 17 -24.00 -6.87 10.99
CA PRO A 17 -23.89 -7.09 12.44
C PRO A 17 -22.87 -6.16 13.12
N PHE A 18 -22.19 -5.33 12.35
CA PHE A 18 -21.25 -4.34 12.82
C PHE A 18 -21.78 -2.95 12.50
N THR A 19 -21.70 -2.07 13.49
CA THR A 19 -21.90 -0.63 13.31
C THR A 19 -20.59 0.03 13.71
N PHE A 20 -20.10 0.93 12.87
CA PHE A 20 -18.89 1.69 13.13
C PHE A 20 -19.29 3.05 13.67
N SER A 21 -18.58 3.53 14.68
CA SER A 21 -18.71 4.93 15.07
C SER A 21 -18.14 5.84 13.97
N GLU A 22 -18.47 7.13 13.99
CA GLU A 22 -17.90 8.10 13.06
C GLU A 22 -16.36 8.12 13.16
N THR A 23 -15.83 8.04 14.39
CA THR A 23 -14.40 7.92 14.65
C THR A 23 -13.78 6.63 14.08
N ASP A 24 -14.50 5.51 14.13
CA ASP A 24 -14.02 4.27 13.51
C ASP A 24 -13.97 4.39 11.99
N LEU A 25 -14.98 5.02 11.39
CA LEU A 25 -15.02 5.25 9.94
C LEU A 25 -13.89 6.19 9.51
N GLU A 26 -13.60 7.25 10.26
CA GLU A 26 -12.47 8.15 10.01
C GLU A 26 -11.13 7.42 10.08
N ARG A 27 -10.93 6.61 11.13
CA ARG A 27 -9.71 5.80 11.29
C ARG A 27 -9.53 4.79 10.16
N ILE A 28 -10.60 4.10 9.76
CA ILE A 28 -10.57 3.13 8.66
C ILE A 28 -10.25 3.82 7.34
N LYS A 29 -10.82 5.00 7.09
CA LYS A 29 -10.51 5.79 5.90
C LYS A 29 -9.05 6.22 5.86
N LEU A 30 -8.53 6.75 6.95
CA LEU A 30 -7.13 7.18 7.03
C LEU A 30 -6.17 6.03 6.75
N ASP A 31 -6.41 4.85 7.34
CA ASP A 31 -5.62 3.64 7.10
C ASP A 31 -5.73 3.18 5.63
N SER A 32 -6.94 3.20 5.07
CA SER A 32 -7.18 2.88 3.67
C SER A 32 -6.45 3.83 2.72
N ASP A 33 -6.47 5.14 2.99
CA ASP A 33 -5.79 6.15 2.17
C ASP A 33 -4.27 5.96 2.23
N GLY A 34 -3.72 5.66 3.41
CA GLY A 34 -2.31 5.32 3.59
C GLY A 34 -1.90 4.07 2.81
N ALA A 35 -2.74 3.02 2.82
CA ALA A 35 -2.50 1.81 2.05
C ALA A 35 -2.48 2.08 0.53
N VAL A 36 -3.42 2.89 0.03
CA VAL A 36 -3.45 3.30 -1.39
C VAL A 36 -2.18 4.07 -1.74
N ALA A 37 -1.83 5.11 -0.98
CA ALA A 37 -0.63 5.91 -1.21
C ALA A 37 0.66 5.06 -1.19
N GLY A 38 0.77 4.10 -0.26
CA GLY A 38 1.89 3.16 -0.22
C GLY A 38 1.99 2.28 -1.46
N THR A 39 0.86 1.80 -1.99
CA THR A 39 0.85 0.98 -3.21
C THR A 39 1.20 1.77 -4.46
N GLU A 40 0.73 3.01 -4.58
CA GLU A 40 1.07 3.92 -5.69
C GLU A 40 2.56 4.25 -5.68
N LEU A 41 3.11 4.59 -4.51
CA LEU A 41 4.54 4.88 -4.35
C LEU A 41 5.43 3.67 -4.71
N VAL A 42 5.05 2.45 -4.31
CA VAL A 42 5.78 1.23 -4.70
C VAL A 42 5.73 1.00 -6.21
N ALA A 43 4.61 1.33 -6.86
CA ALA A 43 4.51 1.25 -8.32
C ALA A 43 5.45 2.25 -9.00
N GLU A 44 5.50 3.49 -8.53
CA GLU A 44 6.43 4.52 -9.04
C GLU A 44 7.89 4.12 -8.86
N VAL A 45 8.23 3.62 -7.66
CA VAL A 45 9.57 3.09 -7.34
C VAL A 45 9.97 1.98 -8.29
N LYS A 46 9.04 1.07 -8.62
CA LYS A 46 9.29 -0.02 -9.57
C LYS A 46 9.58 0.52 -10.96
N GLU A 47 8.88 1.57 -11.40
CA GLU A 47 9.16 2.25 -12.67
C GLU A 47 10.51 2.96 -12.68
N ILE A 48 10.91 3.58 -11.57
CA ILE A 48 12.22 4.26 -11.44
C ILE A 48 13.38 3.25 -11.48
N LEU A 49 13.22 2.12 -10.76
CA LEU A 49 14.25 1.10 -10.68
C LEU A 49 14.35 0.25 -11.95
N ASP A 50 13.24 0.08 -12.68
CA ASP A 50 13.16 -0.68 -13.94
C ASP A 50 13.92 -2.02 -13.85
N ASP A 51 15.00 -2.19 -14.59
CA ASP A 51 15.83 -3.39 -14.59
C ASP A 51 16.55 -3.69 -13.25
N LEU A 52 16.66 -2.71 -12.35
CA LEU A 52 17.24 -2.87 -11.01
C LEU A 52 16.20 -3.28 -9.97
N TRP A 53 14.90 -3.30 -10.31
CA TRP A 53 13.89 -3.81 -9.41
C TRP A 53 14.10 -5.32 -9.20
N PRO A 54 14.24 -5.81 -7.96
CA PRO A 54 14.40 -7.23 -7.70
C PRO A 54 13.07 -7.96 -7.93
N ASP A 55 12.72 -8.22 -9.20
CA ASP A 55 11.50 -8.94 -9.56
C ASP A 55 11.55 -10.34 -8.95
N LYS A 56 10.55 -10.64 -8.11
CA LYS A 56 10.47 -11.90 -7.34
C LYS A 56 11.68 -12.15 -6.42
N GLY A 57 12.41 -11.10 -6.05
CA GLY A 57 13.57 -11.19 -5.15
C GLY A 57 14.87 -11.66 -5.81
N PHE A 58 14.97 -11.63 -7.15
CA PHE A 58 16.19 -12.01 -7.85
C PHE A 58 16.82 -10.80 -8.56
N ILE A 59 18.13 -10.62 -8.40
CA ILE A 59 18.97 -9.67 -9.12
C ILE A 59 20.24 -10.40 -9.59
N ALA A 60 20.76 -10.04 -10.76
CA ALA A 60 22.07 -10.54 -11.21
C ALA A 60 23.15 -10.14 -10.21
N ASN A 61 24.10 -11.02 -9.93
CA ASN A 61 25.14 -10.77 -8.91
C ASN A 61 25.96 -9.52 -9.23
N GLU A 62 26.23 -9.28 -10.52
CA GLU A 62 26.96 -8.12 -11.03
C GLU A 62 26.24 -6.79 -10.80
N ARG A 63 24.92 -6.83 -10.55
CA ARG A 63 24.07 -5.66 -10.33
C ARG A 63 23.56 -5.59 -8.89
N TYR A 64 24.03 -6.48 -8.01
CA TYR A 64 23.57 -6.56 -6.63
C TYR A 64 23.89 -5.27 -5.86
N ASP A 65 25.11 -4.75 -5.98
CA ASP A 65 25.52 -3.54 -5.29
C ASP A 65 24.77 -2.30 -5.81
N ASP A 66 24.58 -2.21 -7.13
CA ASP A 66 23.82 -1.14 -7.77
C ASP A 66 22.33 -1.17 -7.37
N CYS A 67 21.74 -2.37 -7.33
CA CYS A 67 20.38 -2.60 -6.85
C CYS A 67 20.24 -2.20 -5.37
N LYS A 68 21.22 -2.54 -4.53
CA LYS A 68 21.22 -2.18 -3.11
C LYS A 68 21.31 -0.67 -2.91
N ALA A 69 22.18 0.01 -3.65
CA ALA A 69 22.29 1.47 -3.62
C ALA A 69 20.96 2.13 -4.00
N ALA A 70 20.34 1.67 -5.09
CA ALA A 70 19.08 2.22 -5.58
C ALA A 70 17.91 1.93 -4.61
N LEU A 71 17.88 0.78 -3.95
CA LEU A 71 16.91 0.47 -2.89
C LEU A 71 17.08 1.38 -1.66
N HIS A 72 18.31 1.78 -1.31
CA HIS A 72 18.53 2.76 -0.24
C HIS A 72 18.06 4.18 -0.62
N GLU A 73 18.24 4.60 -1.88
CA GLU A 73 17.70 5.88 -2.36
C GLU A 73 16.17 5.90 -2.34
N VAL A 74 15.55 4.80 -2.78
CA VAL A 74 14.10 4.58 -2.71
C VAL A 74 13.60 4.59 -1.27
N LYS A 75 14.31 3.93 -0.34
CA LYS A 75 13.98 3.98 1.10
C LYS A 75 13.93 5.43 1.58
N ALA A 76 14.91 6.24 1.21
CA ALA A 76 14.96 7.64 1.60
C ALA A 76 13.78 8.45 1.03
N LEU A 77 13.40 8.22 -0.22
CA LEU A 77 12.23 8.85 -0.85
C LEU A 77 10.91 8.44 -0.17
N ILE A 78 10.76 7.15 0.18
CA ILE A 78 9.57 6.64 0.88
C ILE A 78 9.45 7.27 2.26
N LEU A 79 10.55 7.35 3.00
CA LEU A 79 10.57 7.99 4.31
C LEU A 79 10.24 9.49 4.22
N ASP A 80 10.75 10.20 3.22
CA ASP A 80 10.45 11.63 3.03
C ASP A 80 8.97 11.89 2.71
N GLN A 81 8.33 11.00 1.95
CA GLN A 81 6.93 11.16 1.53
C GLN A 81 5.90 10.62 2.53
N LEU A 82 6.21 9.52 3.24
CA LEU A 82 5.23 8.79 4.06
C LEU A 82 5.50 8.86 5.57
N ALA A 83 6.71 9.18 6.03
CA ALA A 83 6.98 9.34 7.46
C ALA A 83 6.86 10.81 7.85
N GLY A 84 5.70 11.19 8.39
CA GLY A 84 5.45 12.53 8.91
C GLY A 84 6.06 12.77 10.30
N THR A 85 6.45 11.70 10.99
CA THR A 85 6.98 11.71 12.36
C THR A 85 8.21 10.81 12.52
N ASP A 86 9.00 11.08 13.57
CA ASP A 86 10.16 10.26 13.92
C ASP A 86 9.75 8.82 14.32
N GLU A 87 8.58 8.65 14.94
CA GLU A 87 8.03 7.32 15.25
C GLU A 87 7.70 6.52 13.99
N GLU A 88 7.01 7.12 13.01
CA GLU A 88 6.70 6.47 11.72
C GLU A 88 7.99 6.11 10.98
N ARG A 89 8.98 7.00 10.98
CA ARG A 89 10.28 6.75 10.35
C ARG A 89 10.98 5.53 10.96
N ALA A 90 10.99 5.42 12.29
CA ALA A 90 11.56 4.28 12.99
C ALA A 90 10.80 2.97 12.68
N GLU A 91 9.49 3.04 12.49
CA GLU A 91 8.68 1.88 12.10
C GLU A 91 9.00 1.40 10.68
N TYR A 92 9.08 2.32 9.71
CA TYR A 92 9.53 2.00 8.35
C TYR A 92 10.95 1.40 8.34
N GLU A 93 11.88 1.95 9.11
CA GLU A 93 13.24 1.41 9.22
C GLU A 93 13.26 0.00 9.82
N ARG A 94 12.42 -0.27 10.84
CA ARG A 94 12.32 -1.58 11.49
C ARG A 94 11.82 -2.68 10.55
N TYR A 95 10.87 -2.35 9.68
CA TYR A 95 10.24 -3.31 8.77
C TYR A 95 10.86 -3.31 7.36
N TRP A 96 11.90 -2.52 7.12
CA TRP A 96 12.57 -2.48 5.82
C TRP A 96 13.23 -3.83 5.50
N PRO A 97 12.84 -4.52 4.41
CA PRO A 97 13.26 -5.90 4.17
C PRO A 97 14.59 -6.02 3.39
N PHE A 98 15.24 -4.90 3.04
CA PHE A 98 16.36 -4.87 2.10
C PHE A 98 17.70 -4.35 2.69
N GLU A 99 17.90 -4.47 4.01
CA GLU A 99 19.19 -4.17 4.69
C GLU A 99 20.27 -5.25 4.46
#